data_AF-A0A125PI98-F1
#
_entry.id   AF-A0A125PI98-F1
#
_cell.length_a   1.000
_cell.length_b   1.000
_cell.length_c   1.000
_cell.angle_alpha   90.00
_cell.angle_beta   90.00
_cell.angle_gamma   90.00
#
_symmetry.space_group_name_H-M   'P 1'
#
loop_
_entity.id
_entity.type
_entity.pdbx_description
1 polymer ?
#
loop_
_entity_poly.entity_id
_entity_poly.type
_entity_poly.pdbx_seq_one_letter_code
_entity_poly.pdbx_strand_id
1 'polypeptide(L)'
;MGLVSFPPVPPGEDPYATYLRSLDETFNPALNAGFIPRLAVLWALTGYGIVLSCVYMAVHVVDCQRKKKSIWLWKLVRRSRGRYIVGNQHLLFAAMSLITCGLSIGLTLSFYEVFFERSHQRSAFFWRSIIWIPVGAHMWLSSYANLQASILATQEAAGRHLLSPLIANGLYLSGFAGFFLSVLTLDIVLSLAWRNTWDAQIALSEQLKNAASALPNASAAEILAWTAPLRRHVNERYDVVMTVARVDGALYAFCSLLVICANLGGMALVLTLRRQIRFNLDCIPASDPTVILPVLLEGETEHPEHPFGSALLVAEQAHPHGTGTTTPVLCNRVVEMRYEEAESDHVAQPSVRRGASINDLKRIAADRPHRQSAYRTQAKQVLALKKIELDFLAAVIALATACLAVGLWLLLSPRMIFGRLSMMELAYFFVIWMYLIGTDAALTFLLINSSGDESQTGAVW
;
A
#
# COMPACT_ATOMS: atom_id res chain seq x y z
N MET A 1 10.61 -7.40 35.38
CA MET A 1 12.08 -7.37 35.52
C MET A 1 12.64 -6.33 34.56
N GLY A 2 13.65 -5.57 34.98
CA GLY A 2 14.39 -4.65 34.11
C GLY A 2 15.22 -5.43 33.09
N LEU A 3 15.68 -4.75 32.03
CA LEU A 3 16.56 -5.32 31.00
C LEU A 3 17.87 -5.83 31.60
N VAL A 4 18.50 -5.02 32.44
CA VAL A 4 19.76 -5.35 33.10
C VAL A 4 19.46 -5.97 34.46
N SER A 5 19.59 -7.29 34.53
CA SER A 5 19.63 -8.07 35.77
C SER A 5 20.91 -8.88 35.78
N PHE A 6 21.77 -8.67 36.79
CA PHE A 6 22.99 -9.45 36.91
C PHE A 6 22.67 -10.86 37.41
N PRO A 7 23.22 -11.90 36.75
CA PRO A 7 23.03 -13.28 37.16
C PRO A 7 23.78 -13.57 38.48
N PRO A 8 23.44 -14.66 39.18
CA PRO A 8 24.29 -15.15 40.27
C PRO A 8 25.68 -15.51 39.72
N VAL A 9 26.72 -15.23 40.51
CA VAL A 9 28.12 -15.50 40.14
C VAL A 9 28.45 -16.97 40.46
N PRO A 10 28.93 -17.77 39.49
CA PRO A 10 29.36 -19.14 39.75
C PRO A 10 30.52 -19.19 40.77
N PRO A 11 30.62 -20.25 41.60
CA PRO A 11 31.73 -20.38 42.55
C PRO A 11 33.09 -20.36 41.86
N GLY A 12 33.98 -19.47 42.30
CA GLY A 12 35.34 -19.34 41.77
C GLY A 12 35.47 -18.49 40.50
N GLU A 13 34.36 -17.97 39.93
CA GLU A 13 34.42 -16.98 38.85
C GLU A 13 34.54 -15.55 39.39
N ASP A 14 35.23 -14.69 38.64
CA ASP A 14 35.28 -13.25 38.91
C ASP A 14 33.89 -12.61 38.72
N PRO A 15 33.33 -11.96 39.77
CA PRO A 15 32.06 -11.24 39.65
C PRO A 15 32.07 -10.16 38.57
N TYR A 16 33.17 -9.42 38.40
CA TYR A 16 33.24 -8.34 37.41
C TYR A 16 33.18 -8.89 35.99
N ALA A 17 33.99 -9.91 35.68
CA ALA A 17 33.93 -10.61 34.40
C ALA A 17 32.54 -11.19 34.11
N THR A 18 31.89 -11.80 35.10
CA THR A 18 30.54 -12.35 34.97
C THR A 18 29.51 -11.27 34.61
N TYR A 19 29.54 -10.13 35.30
CA TYR A 19 28.60 -9.03 35.05
C TYR A 19 28.87 -8.32 33.74
N LEU A 20 30.14 -8.10 33.38
CA LEU A 20 30.52 -7.54 32.07
C LEU A 20 30.09 -8.44 30.91
N ARG A 21 30.25 -9.77 31.06
CA ARG A 21 29.77 -10.75 30.08
C ARG A 21 28.25 -10.70 29.94
N SER A 22 27.51 -10.69 31.05
CA SER A 22 26.05 -10.58 31.04
C SER A 22 25.57 -9.28 30.38
N LEU A 23 26.27 -8.17 30.61
CA LEU A 23 26.03 -6.90 29.95
C LEU A 23 26.28 -6.97 28.45
N ASP A 24 27.39 -7.56 28.00
CA ASP A 24 27.67 -7.76 26.58
C ASP A 24 26.61 -8.65 25.93
N GLU A 25 26.24 -9.78 26.54
CA GLU A 25 25.22 -10.69 26.01
C GLU A 25 23.83 -10.05 25.91
N THR A 26 23.48 -9.16 26.85
CA THR A 26 22.18 -8.47 26.86
C THR A 26 22.05 -7.48 25.69
N PHE A 27 23.14 -6.76 25.37
CA PHE A 27 23.12 -5.68 24.39
C PHE A 27 23.69 -6.09 23.02
N ASN A 28 24.54 -7.13 22.98
CA ASN A 28 25.20 -7.71 21.82
C ASN A 28 24.95 -9.23 21.77
N PRO A 29 23.69 -9.67 21.59
CA PRO A 29 23.38 -11.10 21.58
C PRO A 29 24.13 -11.84 20.47
N ALA A 30 24.56 -13.07 20.75
CA ALA A 30 25.29 -13.89 19.80
C ALA A 30 24.46 -14.17 18.54
N LEU A 31 25.09 -13.95 17.38
CA LEU A 31 24.48 -14.22 16.08
C LEU A 31 24.20 -15.70 15.89
N ASN A 32 23.06 -16.02 15.28
CA ASN A 32 22.81 -17.36 14.77
C ASN A 32 23.55 -17.58 13.43
N ALA A 33 23.90 -18.84 13.13
CA ALA A 33 24.65 -19.18 11.92
C ALA A 33 23.95 -18.80 10.60
N GLY A 34 22.62 -18.61 10.62
CA GLY A 34 21.83 -18.24 9.44
C GLY A 34 21.66 -16.74 9.22
N PHE A 35 22.18 -15.88 10.11
CA PHE A 35 21.95 -14.43 10.05
C PHE A 35 22.55 -13.82 8.78
N ILE A 36 23.83 -14.10 8.51
CA ILE A 36 24.54 -13.55 7.36
C ILE A 36 23.92 -14.00 6.03
N PRO A 37 23.61 -15.30 5.81
CA PRO A 37 22.86 -15.72 4.63
C PRO A 37 21.53 -15.00 4.43
N ARG A 38 20.71 -14.83 5.50
CA ARG A 38 19.44 -14.11 5.39
C ARG A 38 19.64 -12.64 5.02
N LEU A 39 20.66 -11.99 5.58
CA LEU A 39 21.01 -10.63 5.25
C LEU A 39 21.45 -10.50 3.79
N ALA A 40 22.27 -11.43 3.29
CA ALA A 40 22.70 -11.45 1.89
C ALA A 40 21.53 -11.59 0.90
N VAL A 41 20.52 -12.41 1.23
CA VAL A 41 19.33 -12.52 0.39
C VAL A 41 18.49 -11.23 0.43
N LEU A 42 18.36 -10.58 1.58
CA LEU A 42 17.71 -9.26 1.66
C LEU A 42 18.42 -8.22 0.78
N TRP A 43 19.75 -8.22 0.75
CA TRP A 43 20.54 -7.38 -0.16
C TRP A 43 20.22 -7.68 -1.63
N ALA A 44 20.17 -8.96 -2.00
CA ALA A 44 19.86 -9.38 -3.36
C ALA A 44 18.43 -8.97 -3.79
N LEU A 45 17.43 -9.18 -2.93
CA LEU A 45 16.05 -8.74 -3.18
C LEU A 45 15.97 -7.22 -3.30
N THR A 46 16.62 -6.49 -2.42
CA THR A 46 16.64 -5.02 -2.46
C THR A 46 17.26 -4.51 -3.76
N GLY A 47 18.39 -5.10 -4.19
CA GLY A 47 19.02 -4.76 -5.46
C GLY A 47 18.14 -5.09 -6.67
N TYR A 48 17.45 -6.23 -6.63
CA TYR A 48 16.50 -6.62 -7.66
C TYR A 48 15.34 -5.63 -7.76
N GLY A 49 14.73 -5.23 -6.64
CA GLY A 49 13.66 -4.24 -6.59
C GLY A 49 14.07 -2.87 -7.14
N ILE A 50 15.29 -2.40 -6.85
CA ILE A 50 15.84 -1.16 -7.44
C ILE A 50 15.91 -1.28 -8.97
N VAL A 51 16.48 -2.36 -9.48
CA VAL A 51 16.61 -2.58 -10.93
C VAL A 51 15.23 -2.63 -11.58
N LEU A 52 14.29 -3.42 -11.04
CA LEU A 52 12.93 -3.52 -11.58
C LEU A 52 12.19 -2.18 -11.55
N SER A 53 12.28 -1.42 -10.46
CA SER A 53 11.67 -0.09 -10.37
C SER A 53 12.20 0.84 -11.44
N CYS A 54 13.52 0.90 -11.63
CA CYS A 54 14.14 1.74 -12.65
C CYS A 54 13.74 1.33 -14.07
N VAL A 55 13.80 0.03 -14.38
CA VAL A 55 13.40 -0.50 -15.68
C VAL A 55 11.92 -0.21 -15.95
N TYR A 56 11.05 -0.44 -14.97
CA TYR A 56 9.62 -0.18 -15.12
C TYR A 56 9.31 1.30 -15.33
N MET A 57 9.94 2.19 -14.57
CA MET A 57 9.80 3.64 -14.77
C MET A 57 10.26 4.05 -16.17
N ALA A 58 11.39 3.51 -16.65
CA ALA A 58 11.89 3.79 -18.00
C ALA A 58 10.92 3.31 -19.09
N VAL A 59 10.42 2.07 -18.98
CA VAL A 59 9.40 1.53 -19.89
C VAL A 59 8.14 2.39 -19.87
N HIS A 60 7.66 2.79 -18.69
CA HIS A 60 6.48 3.64 -18.56
C HIS A 60 6.67 5.02 -19.21
N VAL A 61 7.85 5.63 -19.06
CA VAL A 61 8.21 6.90 -19.70
C VAL A 61 8.19 6.76 -21.22
N VAL A 62 8.81 5.70 -21.76
CA VAL A 62 8.84 5.40 -23.19
C VAL A 62 7.43 5.19 -23.73
N ASP A 63 6.59 4.43 -23.03
CA ASP A 63 5.19 4.20 -23.40
C ASP A 63 4.38 5.50 -23.43
N CYS A 64 4.56 6.37 -22.44
CA CYS A 64 3.93 7.68 -22.42
C CYS A 64 4.36 8.54 -23.62
N GLN A 65 5.66 8.57 -23.93
CA GLN A 65 6.19 9.30 -25.08
C GLN A 65 5.64 8.77 -26.40
N ARG A 66 5.63 7.45 -26.60
CA ARG A 66 5.07 6.81 -27.80
C ARG A 66 3.59 7.12 -27.99
N LYS A 67 2.83 7.13 -26.90
CA LYS A 67 1.40 7.45 -26.90
C LYS A 67 1.13 8.97 -26.91
N LYS A 68 2.17 9.81 -26.96
CA LYS A 68 2.10 11.28 -26.82
C LYS A 68 1.30 11.74 -25.60
N LYS A 69 1.34 10.96 -24.52
CA LYS A 69 0.66 11.25 -23.25
C LYS A 69 1.62 11.97 -22.31
N SER A 70 1.14 13.02 -21.65
CA SER A 70 1.89 13.69 -20.59
C SER A 70 2.12 12.75 -19.40
N ILE A 71 3.34 12.76 -18.86
CA ILE A 71 3.71 12.00 -17.66
C ILE A 71 3.30 12.82 -16.45
N TRP A 72 2.56 12.21 -15.55
CA TRP A 72 2.11 12.84 -14.31
C TRP A 72 2.14 11.84 -13.16
N LEU A 73 2.41 12.35 -11.95
CA LEU A 73 2.44 11.56 -10.73
C LEU A 73 1.14 11.71 -9.93
N TRP A 74 0.63 12.95 -9.88
CA TRP A 74 -0.72 13.26 -9.40
C TRP A 74 -1.44 14.14 -10.42
N LYS A 75 -2.75 13.93 -10.58
CA LYS A 75 -3.61 14.71 -11.46
C LYS A 75 -4.90 15.08 -10.75
N LEU A 76 -5.31 16.33 -10.88
CA LEU A 76 -6.62 16.78 -10.45
C LEU A 76 -7.66 16.43 -11.52
N VAL A 77 -8.55 15.50 -11.21
CA VAL A 77 -9.63 15.07 -12.12
C VAL A 77 -10.93 15.74 -11.73
N ARG A 78 -11.49 16.53 -12.65
CA ARG A 78 -12.77 17.25 -12.44
C ARG A 78 -13.95 16.31 -12.72
N ARG A 79 -14.93 16.31 -11.82
CA ARG A 79 -16.24 15.66 -11.95
C ARG A 79 -17.34 16.66 -11.57
N SER A 80 -18.61 16.30 -11.77
CA SER A 80 -19.76 17.18 -11.57
C SER A 80 -19.80 17.87 -10.20
N ARG A 81 -19.30 17.23 -9.13
CA ARG A 81 -19.30 17.75 -7.75
C ARG A 81 -17.95 18.30 -7.24
N GLY A 82 -16.90 18.31 -8.05
CA GLY A 82 -15.61 18.86 -7.65
C GLY A 82 -14.40 18.19 -8.29
N ARG A 83 -13.24 18.29 -7.64
CA ARG A 83 -11.96 17.77 -8.16
C ARG A 83 -11.40 16.71 -7.22
N TYR A 84 -11.03 15.55 -7.75
CA TYR A 84 -10.32 14.50 -7.02
C TYR A 84 -8.83 14.58 -7.31
N ILE A 85 -7.98 14.42 -6.29
CA ILE A 85 -6.54 14.25 -6.47
C ILE A 85 -6.33 12.79 -6.79
N VAL A 86 -5.98 12.41 -8.02
CA VAL A 86 -5.73 11.02 -8.41
C VAL A 86 -4.24 10.81 -8.55
N GLY A 87 -3.72 9.76 -7.90
CA GLY A 87 -2.34 9.32 -8.07
C GLY A 87 -2.19 8.40 -9.28
N ASN A 88 -1.11 8.57 -10.05
CA ASN A 88 -0.71 7.59 -11.07
C ASN A 88 -0.13 6.39 -10.34
N GLN A 89 -0.97 5.39 -10.07
CA GLN A 89 -0.60 4.22 -9.29
C GLN A 89 0.65 3.53 -9.82
N HIS A 90 0.80 3.39 -11.14
CA HIS A 90 1.96 2.71 -11.72
C HIS A 90 3.27 3.44 -11.41
N LEU A 91 3.31 4.75 -11.64
CA LEU A 91 4.50 5.55 -11.40
C LEU A 91 4.76 5.73 -9.89
N LEU A 92 3.71 5.95 -9.09
CA LEU A 92 3.80 6.04 -7.63
C LEU A 92 4.33 4.75 -7.02
N PHE A 93 3.82 3.60 -7.46
CA PHE A 93 4.24 2.30 -6.97
C PHE A 93 5.72 2.06 -7.22
N ALA A 94 6.17 2.31 -8.46
CA ALA A 94 7.58 2.12 -8.83
C ALA A 94 8.52 3.09 -8.13
N ALA A 95 8.14 4.38 -8.03
CA ALA A 95 8.93 5.40 -7.35
C ALA A 95 9.04 5.15 -5.84
N MET A 96 7.93 4.79 -5.18
CA MET A 96 7.94 4.47 -3.75
C MET A 96 8.66 3.15 -3.47
N SER A 97 8.55 2.17 -4.37
CA SER A 97 9.36 0.94 -4.30
C SER A 97 10.85 1.26 -4.39
N LEU A 98 11.26 2.14 -5.32
CA LEU A 98 12.66 2.56 -5.46
C LEU A 98 13.20 3.24 -4.20
N ILE A 99 12.44 4.20 -3.64
CA ILE A 99 12.79 4.89 -2.40
C ILE A 99 12.91 3.89 -1.25
N THR A 100 11.93 3.00 -1.10
CA THR A 100 11.93 2.02 -0.02
C THR A 100 13.09 1.05 -0.14
N CYS A 101 13.37 0.54 -1.35
CA CYS A 101 14.52 -0.34 -1.56
C CYS A 101 15.85 0.39 -1.31
N GLY A 102 15.98 1.66 -1.73
CA GLY A 102 17.15 2.47 -1.41
C GLY A 102 17.39 2.60 0.10
N LEU A 103 16.33 2.84 0.89
CA LEU A 103 16.42 2.90 2.35
C LEU A 103 16.64 1.52 2.99
N SER A 104 16.13 0.45 2.39
CA SER A 104 16.41 -0.93 2.83
C SER A 104 17.88 -1.29 2.75
N ILE A 105 18.66 -0.73 1.81
CA ILE A 105 20.12 -0.92 1.79
C ILE A 105 20.76 -0.36 3.06
N GLY A 106 20.37 0.85 3.45
CA GLY A 106 20.86 1.46 4.70
C GLY A 106 20.47 0.65 5.92
N LEU A 107 19.24 0.12 5.94
CA LEU A 107 18.79 -0.79 7.00
C LEU A 107 19.67 -2.05 7.06
N THR A 108 19.86 -2.76 5.95
CA THR A 108 20.61 -4.02 5.94
C THR A 108 22.09 -3.79 6.25
N LEU A 109 22.68 -2.68 5.81
CA LEU A 109 24.02 -2.27 6.19
C LEU A 109 24.11 -2.00 7.70
N SER A 110 23.15 -1.28 8.26
CA SER A 110 23.11 -1.02 9.71
C SER A 110 22.99 -2.32 10.51
N PHE A 111 22.22 -3.32 10.04
CA PHE A 111 22.17 -4.64 10.67
C PHE A 111 23.51 -5.37 10.60
N TYR A 112 24.26 -5.24 9.50
CA TYR A 112 25.60 -5.80 9.37
C TYR A 112 26.55 -5.17 10.39
N GLU A 113 26.66 -3.84 10.39
CA GLU A 113 27.51 -3.07 11.31
C GLU A 113 27.20 -3.39 12.78
N VAL A 114 25.91 -3.38 13.14
CA VAL A 114 25.46 -3.58 14.52
C VAL A 114 25.70 -5.01 15.00
N PHE A 115 25.30 -6.03 14.25
CA PHE A 115 25.36 -7.40 14.76
C PHE A 115 26.64 -8.14 14.44
N PHE A 116 27.23 -7.89 13.26
CA PHE A 116 28.43 -8.59 12.83
C PHE A 116 29.69 -7.84 13.29
N GLU A 117 29.81 -6.55 12.98
CA GLU A 117 30.98 -5.76 13.37
C GLU A 117 30.94 -5.28 14.82
N ARG A 118 29.76 -5.35 15.46
CA ARG A 118 29.49 -4.76 16.79
C ARG A 118 29.78 -3.26 16.85
N SER A 119 29.65 -2.57 15.71
CA SER A 119 29.86 -1.14 15.55
C SER A 119 28.51 -0.40 15.54
N HIS A 120 28.53 0.93 15.68
CA HIS A 120 27.35 1.79 15.49
C HIS A 120 26.09 1.45 16.31
N GLN A 121 26.23 0.72 17.43
CA GLN A 121 25.13 0.33 18.32
C GLN A 121 24.32 1.53 18.83
N ARG A 122 25.01 2.64 19.07
CA ARG A 122 24.42 3.92 19.50
C ARG A 122 23.36 4.46 18.54
N SER A 123 23.50 4.17 17.24
CA SER A 123 22.59 4.62 16.17
C SER A 123 21.67 3.52 15.64
N ALA A 124 21.72 2.30 16.19
CA ALA A 124 21.03 1.13 15.65
C ALA A 124 19.52 1.34 15.42
N PHE A 125 18.85 2.09 16.30
CA PHE A 125 17.41 2.31 16.19
C PHE A 125 17.00 3.32 15.12
N PHE A 126 17.89 4.22 14.68
CA PHE A 126 17.57 5.18 13.61
C PHE A 126 17.17 4.46 12.33
N TRP A 127 18.00 3.51 11.89
CA TRP A 127 17.72 2.74 10.68
C TRP A 127 16.53 1.79 10.85
N ARG A 128 16.42 1.15 12.01
CA ARG A 128 15.31 0.21 12.31
C ARG A 128 13.93 0.86 12.31
N SER A 129 13.87 2.14 12.65
CA SER A 129 12.66 2.95 12.67
C SER A 129 12.35 3.55 11.30
N ILE A 130 13.34 4.21 10.67
CA ILE A 130 13.11 5.02 9.47
C ILE A 130 12.55 4.22 8.28
N ILE A 131 12.80 2.91 8.21
CA ILE A 131 12.31 2.06 7.10
C ILE A 131 10.78 1.94 7.07
N TRP A 132 10.09 2.10 8.20
CA TRP A 132 8.64 1.98 8.25
C TRP A 132 7.92 3.16 7.61
N ILE A 133 8.58 4.32 7.57
CA ILE A 133 8.06 5.55 6.94
C ILE A 133 7.82 5.34 5.42
N PRO A 134 8.83 4.98 4.59
CA PRO A 134 8.63 4.76 3.16
C PRO A 134 7.74 3.54 2.89
N VAL A 135 7.82 2.46 3.69
CA VAL A 135 6.94 1.29 3.55
C VAL A 135 5.47 1.69 3.78
N GLY A 136 5.18 2.41 4.86
CA GLY A 136 3.83 2.88 5.17
C GLY A 136 3.33 3.91 4.17
N ALA A 137 4.19 4.84 3.74
CA ALA A 137 3.88 5.79 2.67
C ALA A 137 3.52 5.08 1.38
N HIS A 138 4.31 4.07 0.99
CA HIS A 138 4.05 3.29 -0.22
C HIS A 138 2.70 2.56 -0.13
N MET A 139 2.44 1.85 0.97
CA MET A 139 1.17 1.16 1.17
C MET A 139 -0.02 2.13 1.12
N TRP A 140 0.08 3.27 1.82
CA TRP A 140 -0.99 4.27 1.83
C TRP A 140 -1.27 4.84 0.44
N LEU A 141 -0.24 5.33 -0.26
CA LEU A 141 -0.38 5.97 -1.57
C LEU A 141 -0.93 4.99 -2.61
N SER A 142 -0.43 3.76 -2.63
CA SER A 142 -0.88 2.72 -3.56
C SER A 142 -2.33 2.31 -3.27
N SER A 143 -2.70 2.12 -2.00
CA SER A 143 -4.08 1.75 -1.64
C SER A 143 -5.08 2.86 -1.93
N TYR A 144 -4.75 4.11 -1.65
CA TYR A 144 -5.65 5.23 -1.93
C TYR A 144 -5.74 5.55 -3.42
N ALA A 145 -4.65 5.41 -4.19
CA ALA A 145 -4.72 5.56 -5.65
C ALA A 145 -5.71 4.55 -6.25
N ASN A 146 -5.66 3.29 -5.81
CA ASN A 146 -6.63 2.25 -6.19
C ASN A 146 -8.06 2.60 -5.76
N LEU A 147 -8.24 3.03 -4.51
CA LEU A 147 -9.55 3.39 -3.98
C LEU A 147 -10.17 4.55 -4.77
N GLN A 148 -9.42 5.60 -5.06
CA GLN A 148 -9.90 6.74 -5.84
C GLN A 148 -10.20 6.37 -7.28
N ALA A 149 -9.36 5.56 -7.93
CA ALA A 149 -9.64 5.03 -9.27
C ALA A 149 -10.97 4.23 -9.26
N SER A 150 -11.16 3.40 -8.24
CA SER A 150 -12.40 2.62 -8.06
C SER A 150 -13.63 3.50 -7.82
N ILE A 151 -13.51 4.54 -7.00
CA ILE A 151 -14.58 5.53 -6.77
C ILE A 151 -14.95 6.22 -8.08
N LEU A 152 -13.97 6.71 -8.84
CA LEU A 152 -14.21 7.41 -10.10
C LEU A 152 -14.87 6.51 -11.14
N ALA A 153 -14.37 5.27 -11.28
CA ALA A 153 -14.96 4.28 -12.19
C ALA A 153 -16.41 3.93 -11.79
N THR A 154 -16.68 3.83 -10.49
CA THR A 154 -18.02 3.46 -9.98
C THR A 154 -19.01 4.62 -10.12
N GLN A 155 -18.57 5.86 -9.86
CA GLN A 155 -19.42 7.04 -10.04
C GLN A 155 -19.84 7.23 -11.50
N GLU A 156 -18.92 6.96 -12.43
CA GLU A 156 -19.19 7.04 -13.86
C GLU A 156 -20.19 5.97 -14.32
N ALA A 157 -20.05 4.73 -13.84
CA ALA A 157 -20.92 3.63 -14.24
C ALA A 157 -22.30 3.64 -13.54
N ALA A 158 -22.35 3.99 -12.26
CA ALA A 158 -23.57 3.88 -11.44
C ALA A 158 -24.37 5.18 -11.34
N GLY A 159 -23.79 6.32 -11.75
CA GLY A 159 -24.40 7.64 -11.55
C GLY A 159 -24.60 8.04 -10.08
N ARG A 160 -24.13 7.22 -9.13
CA ARG A 160 -24.27 7.43 -7.68
C ARG A 160 -22.96 7.91 -7.08
N HIS A 161 -23.01 8.99 -6.32
CA HIS A 161 -21.86 9.56 -5.65
C HIS A 161 -21.65 8.91 -4.27
N LEU A 162 -20.65 8.04 -4.17
CA LEU A 162 -20.31 7.33 -2.91
C LEU A 162 -19.62 8.23 -1.88
N LEU A 163 -18.64 9.03 -2.32
CA LEU A 163 -17.86 9.91 -1.45
C LEU A 163 -17.66 11.27 -2.10
N SER A 164 -17.85 12.36 -1.34
CA SER A 164 -17.57 13.70 -1.85
C SER A 164 -16.07 13.90 -2.09
N PRO A 165 -15.66 14.73 -3.07
CA PRO A 165 -14.23 14.97 -3.34
C PRO A 165 -13.49 15.56 -2.15
N LEU A 166 -14.15 16.41 -1.35
CA LEU A 166 -13.56 17.02 -0.17
C LEU A 166 -13.22 15.97 0.90
N ILE A 167 -14.13 15.03 1.16
CA ILE A 167 -13.87 13.95 2.13
C ILE A 167 -12.78 13.01 1.58
N ALA A 168 -12.84 12.63 0.30
CA ALA A 168 -11.88 11.71 -0.29
C ALA A 168 -10.45 12.28 -0.31
N ASN A 169 -10.28 13.52 -0.76
CA ASN A 169 -8.99 14.20 -0.76
C ASN A 169 -8.53 14.53 0.66
N GLY A 170 -9.47 14.93 1.53
CA GLY A 170 -9.21 15.21 2.94
C GLY A 170 -8.62 14.00 3.64
N LEU A 171 -9.28 12.83 3.53
CA LEU A 171 -8.77 11.56 4.07
C LEU A 171 -7.42 11.18 3.46
N TYR A 172 -7.26 11.33 2.15
CA TYR A 172 -6.00 11.01 1.48
C TYR A 172 -4.82 11.81 2.03
N LEU A 173 -4.97 13.14 2.13
CA LEU A 173 -3.91 14.05 2.59
C LEU A 173 -3.72 13.99 4.10
N SER A 174 -4.80 13.98 4.89
CA SER A 174 -4.73 13.96 6.35
C SER A 174 -4.21 12.62 6.86
N GLY A 175 -4.61 11.52 6.23
CA GLY A 175 -4.09 10.20 6.55
C GLY A 175 -2.61 10.09 6.21
N PHE A 176 -2.18 10.59 5.05
CA PHE A 176 -0.76 10.60 4.68
C PHE A 176 0.09 11.47 5.60
N ALA A 177 -0.29 12.74 5.79
CA ALA A 177 0.47 13.68 6.62
C ALA A 177 0.43 13.30 8.10
N GLY A 178 -0.74 12.91 8.61
CA GLY A 178 -0.92 12.49 10.00
C GLY A 178 -0.11 11.24 10.32
N PHE A 179 -0.13 10.23 9.43
CA PHE A 179 0.73 9.05 9.55
C PHE A 179 2.20 9.42 9.54
N PHE A 180 2.65 10.12 8.48
CA PHE A 180 4.05 10.45 8.28
C PHE A 180 4.64 11.24 9.44
N LEU A 181 3.97 12.31 9.87
CA LEU A 181 4.46 13.16 10.96
C LEU A 181 4.46 12.43 12.31
N SER A 182 3.44 11.62 12.58
CA SER A 182 3.34 10.88 13.85
C SER A 182 4.42 9.80 13.95
N VAL A 183 4.59 9.00 12.90
CA VAL A 183 5.63 7.95 12.84
C VAL A 183 7.01 8.58 12.92
N LEU A 184 7.30 9.60 12.09
CA LEU A 184 8.60 10.26 12.10
C LEU A 184 8.97 10.82 13.49
N THR A 185 8.00 11.41 14.18
CA THR A 185 8.21 11.95 15.53
C THR A 185 8.53 10.83 16.52
N LEU A 186 7.75 9.75 16.51
CA LEU A 186 7.97 8.61 17.41
C LEU A 186 9.29 7.90 17.13
N ASP A 187 9.66 7.75 15.85
CA ASP A 187 10.92 7.16 15.41
C ASP A 187 12.13 7.95 15.90
N ILE A 188 12.08 9.28 15.81
CA ILE A 188 13.12 10.17 16.35
C ILE A 188 13.22 10.00 17.87
N VAL A 189 12.09 10.03 18.57
CA VAL A 189 12.05 9.88 20.04
C VAL A 189 12.58 8.50 20.46
N LEU A 190 12.19 7.43 19.77
CA LEU A 190 12.64 6.07 20.02
C LEU A 190 14.16 5.95 19.85
N SER A 191 14.69 6.55 18.77
CA SER A 191 16.11 6.54 18.46
C SER A 191 16.93 7.32 19.50
N LEU A 192 16.43 8.47 19.97
CA LEU A 192 17.05 9.24 21.05
C LEU A 192 17.00 8.50 22.39
N ALA A 193 15.87 7.85 22.70
CA ALA A 193 15.72 7.04 23.92
C ALA A 193 16.70 5.86 23.91
N TRP A 194 16.88 5.19 22.76
CA TRP A 194 17.86 4.13 22.61
C TRP A 194 19.29 4.63 22.79
N ARG A 195 19.65 5.74 22.14
CA ARG A 195 20.97 6.37 22.31
C ARG A 195 21.30 6.62 23.79
N ASN A 196 20.35 7.19 24.54
CA ASN A 196 20.53 7.45 25.96
C ASN A 196 20.68 6.17 26.79
N THR A 197 19.95 5.10 26.42
CA THR A 197 20.07 3.79 27.05
C THR A 197 21.45 3.17 26.79
N TRP A 198 21.91 3.26 25.54
CA TRP A 198 23.23 2.78 25.13
C TRP A 198 24.35 3.52 25.86
N ASP A 199 24.29 4.86 25.90
CA ASP A 199 25.28 5.68 26.58
C ASP A 199 25.33 5.38 28.09
N ALA A 200 24.17 5.18 28.74
CA ALA A 200 24.09 4.76 30.14
C ALA A 200 24.69 3.37 30.39
N GLN A 201 24.48 2.45 29.44
CA GLN A 201 25.04 1.10 29.49
C GLN A 201 26.57 1.11 29.37
N ILE A 202 27.12 1.89 28.44
CA ILE A 202 28.58 2.05 28.30
C ILE A 202 29.18 2.61 29.59
N ALA A 203 28.56 3.64 30.18
CA ALA A 203 29.02 4.21 31.45
C ALA A 203 29.01 3.18 32.60
N LEU A 204 28.00 2.30 32.67
CA LEU A 204 27.98 1.20 33.64
C LEU A 204 29.11 0.19 33.39
N SER A 205 29.34 -0.20 32.13
CA SER A 205 30.43 -1.12 31.77
C SER A 205 31.81 -0.54 32.08
N GLU A 206 32.04 0.75 31.82
CA GLU A 206 33.29 1.44 32.14
C GLU A 206 33.52 1.51 33.65
N GLN A 207 32.49 1.86 34.42
CA GLN A 207 32.59 1.88 35.88
C GLN A 207 32.91 0.50 36.45
N LEU A 208 32.30 -0.58 35.92
CA LEU A 208 32.63 -1.95 36.31
C LEU A 208 34.08 -2.31 35.99
N LYS A 209 34.60 -1.95 34.82
CA LYS A 209 36.01 -2.18 34.45
C LYS A 209 36.97 -1.43 35.37
N ASN A 210 36.67 -0.18 35.69
CA ASN A 210 37.47 0.63 36.60
C ASN A 210 37.44 0.06 38.03
N ALA A 211 36.26 -0.34 38.51
CA ALA A 211 36.08 -0.96 39.82
C ALA A 211 36.81 -2.31 39.93
N ALA A 212 36.85 -3.11 38.86
CA ALA A 212 37.61 -4.36 38.82
C ALA A 212 39.10 -4.14 39.11
N SER A 213 39.68 -3.02 38.63
CA SER A 213 41.07 -2.66 38.90
C SER A 213 41.28 -2.08 40.31
N ALA A 214 40.32 -1.32 40.82
CA ALA A 214 40.43 -0.62 42.11
C ALA A 214 40.09 -1.52 43.31
N LEU A 215 39.16 -2.46 43.14
CA LEU A 215 38.58 -3.30 44.18
C LEU A 215 38.49 -4.77 43.71
N PRO A 216 39.62 -5.44 43.44
CA PRO A 216 39.64 -6.78 42.84
C PRO A 216 39.05 -7.87 43.74
N ASN A 217 39.03 -7.66 45.06
CA ASN A 217 38.55 -8.62 46.05
C ASN A 217 37.13 -8.32 46.56
N ALA A 218 36.41 -7.40 45.92
CA ALA A 218 35.04 -7.09 46.31
C ALA A 218 34.13 -8.30 46.08
N SER A 219 33.26 -8.58 47.05
CA SER A 219 32.28 -9.64 46.94
C SER A 219 31.20 -9.30 45.91
N ALA A 220 30.57 -10.33 45.34
CA ALA A 220 29.44 -10.15 44.42
C ALA A 220 28.31 -9.31 45.03
N ALA A 221 28.05 -9.46 46.34
CA ALA A 221 27.04 -8.69 47.06
C ALA A 221 27.37 -7.19 47.14
N GLU A 222 28.63 -6.84 47.42
CA GLU A 222 29.10 -5.45 47.44
C GLU A 222 29.00 -4.81 46.06
N ILE A 223 29.42 -5.52 45.01
CA ILE A 223 29.33 -5.04 43.63
C ILE A 223 27.86 -4.85 43.21
N LEU A 224 26.97 -5.78 43.58
CA LEU A 224 25.53 -5.66 43.29
C LEU A 224 24.88 -4.46 43.98
N ALA A 225 25.26 -4.18 45.23
CA ALA A 225 24.78 -3.05 46.00
C ALA A 225 25.28 -1.73 45.40
N TRP A 226 26.56 -1.64 45.08
CA TRP A 226 27.18 -0.46 44.48
C TRP A 226 26.65 -0.17 43.07
N THR A 227 26.45 -1.20 42.24
CA THR A 227 25.91 -1.04 40.87
C THR A 227 24.39 -0.88 40.81
N ALA A 228 23.65 -1.07 41.93
CA ALA A 228 22.20 -0.95 41.96
C ALA A 228 21.66 0.38 41.37
N PRO A 229 22.16 1.58 41.76
CA PRO A 229 21.72 2.84 41.17
C PRO A 229 22.04 2.95 39.67
N LEU A 230 23.21 2.48 39.23
CA LEU A 230 23.61 2.53 37.81
C LEU A 230 22.74 1.60 36.95
N ARG A 231 22.49 0.38 37.41
CA ARG A 231 21.58 -0.56 36.75
C ARG A 231 20.15 -0.02 36.69
N ARG A 232 19.69 0.61 37.77
CA ARG A 232 18.38 1.27 37.79
C ARG A 232 18.31 2.35 36.73
N HIS A 233 19.34 3.18 36.61
CA HIS A 233 19.41 4.21 35.58
C HIS A 233 19.31 3.64 34.17
N VAL A 234 20.06 2.58 33.84
CA VAL A 234 19.97 1.92 32.53
C VAL A 234 18.55 1.39 32.28
N ASN A 235 17.95 0.73 33.28
CA ASN A 235 16.60 0.17 33.18
C ASN A 235 15.52 1.26 33.02
N GLU A 236 15.64 2.39 33.71
CA GLU A 236 14.73 3.54 33.57
C GLU A 236 14.78 4.12 32.15
N ARG A 237 15.99 4.27 31.57
CA ARG A 237 16.16 4.72 30.18
C ARG A 237 15.57 3.72 29.19
N TYR A 238 15.80 2.42 29.42
CA TYR A 238 15.23 1.38 28.57
C TYR A 238 13.70 1.30 28.66
N ASP A 239 13.11 1.57 29.81
CA ASP A 239 11.65 1.60 29.97
C ASP A 239 11.00 2.72 29.14
N VAL A 240 11.70 3.83 28.92
CA VAL A 240 11.28 4.85 27.94
C VAL A 240 11.28 4.28 26.53
N VAL A 241 12.34 3.56 26.11
CA VAL A 241 12.41 2.87 24.80
C VAL A 241 11.21 1.94 24.63
N MET A 242 10.92 1.11 25.64
CA MET A 242 9.80 0.17 25.60
C MET A 242 8.45 0.88 25.53
N THR A 243 8.29 2.01 26.22
CA THR A 243 7.05 2.79 26.20
C THR A 243 6.81 3.38 24.81
N VAL A 244 7.83 4.01 24.23
CA VAL A 244 7.75 4.60 22.89
C VAL A 244 7.50 3.52 21.84
N ALA A 245 8.19 2.38 21.92
CA ALA A 245 7.98 1.25 21.02
C ALA A 245 6.55 0.68 21.06
N ARG A 246 5.86 0.72 22.21
CA ARG A 246 4.43 0.34 22.30
C ARG A 246 3.54 1.34 21.59
N VAL A 247 3.77 2.63 21.82
CA VAL A 247 2.99 3.69 21.17
C VAL A 247 3.17 3.62 19.66
N ASP A 248 4.41 3.39 19.21
CA ASP A 248 4.74 3.21 17.80
C ASP A 248 4.07 1.95 17.21
N GLY A 249 4.14 0.81 17.92
CA GLY A 249 3.42 -0.41 17.54
C GLY A 249 1.90 -0.22 17.42
N ALA A 250 1.27 0.54 18.33
CA ALA A 250 -0.15 0.89 18.25
C ALA A 250 -0.46 1.75 17.02
N LEU A 251 0.40 2.72 16.71
CA LEU A 251 0.26 3.58 15.55
C LEU A 251 0.36 2.75 14.26
N TYR A 252 1.36 1.88 14.13
CA TYR A 252 1.48 0.98 12.98
C TYR A 252 0.29 0.04 12.82
N ALA A 253 -0.22 -0.51 13.92
CA ALA A 253 -1.42 -1.35 13.90
C ALA A 253 -2.64 -0.56 13.40
N PHE A 254 -2.86 0.64 13.92
CA PHE A 254 -3.95 1.52 13.50
C PHE A 254 -3.85 1.89 12.01
N CYS A 255 -2.67 2.28 11.54
CA CYS A 255 -2.47 2.66 10.15
C CYS A 255 -2.60 1.46 9.19
N SER A 256 -2.13 0.28 9.60
CA SER A 256 -2.33 -0.96 8.84
C SER A 256 -3.81 -1.31 8.71
N LEU A 257 -4.61 -1.09 9.76
CA LEU A 257 -6.06 -1.26 9.71
C LEU A 257 -6.71 -0.29 8.71
N LEU A 258 -6.30 0.98 8.70
CA LEU A 258 -6.81 1.95 7.72
C LEU A 258 -6.46 1.56 6.28
N VAL A 259 -5.25 1.06 6.03
CA VAL A 259 -4.84 0.52 4.72
C VAL A 259 -5.73 -0.66 4.34
N ILE A 260 -5.96 -1.62 5.24
CA ILE A 260 -6.87 -2.75 4.98
C ILE A 260 -8.27 -2.24 4.62
N CYS A 261 -8.84 -1.31 5.39
CA CYS A 261 -10.14 -0.72 5.11
C CYS A 261 -10.20 -0.04 3.73
N ALA A 262 -9.16 0.70 3.35
CA ALA A 262 -9.08 1.35 2.03
C ALA A 262 -9.08 0.34 0.88
N ASN A 263 -8.31 -0.74 0.99
CA ASN A 263 -8.26 -1.80 -0.03
C ASN A 263 -9.56 -2.61 -0.07
N LEU A 264 -10.16 -2.94 1.07
CA LEU A 264 -11.47 -3.61 1.12
C LEU A 264 -12.56 -2.75 0.47
N GLY A 265 -12.54 -1.43 0.72
CA GLY A 265 -13.41 -0.47 0.06
C GLY A 265 -13.22 -0.47 -1.45
N GLY A 266 -11.97 -0.39 -1.93
CA GLY A 266 -11.65 -0.47 -3.36
C GLY A 266 -12.14 -1.77 -4.00
N MET A 267 -11.89 -2.91 -3.33
CA MET A 267 -12.33 -4.22 -3.79
C MET A 267 -13.86 -4.33 -3.87
N ALA A 268 -14.59 -3.87 -2.85
CA ALA A 268 -16.05 -3.89 -2.84
C ALA A 268 -16.64 -3.07 -4.01
N LEU A 269 -16.03 -1.94 -4.34
CA LEU A 269 -16.41 -1.11 -5.49
C LEU A 269 -16.13 -1.81 -6.82
N VAL A 270 -14.96 -2.42 -6.98
CA VAL A 270 -14.62 -3.21 -8.18
C VAL A 270 -15.60 -4.38 -8.37
N LEU A 271 -15.97 -5.08 -7.29
CA LEU A 271 -16.95 -6.17 -7.34
C LEU A 271 -18.34 -5.68 -7.71
N THR A 272 -18.75 -4.51 -7.21
CA THR A 272 -20.03 -3.88 -7.55
C THR A 272 -20.09 -3.51 -9.02
N LEU A 273 -19.02 -2.90 -9.54
CA LEU A 273 -18.86 -2.61 -10.97
C LEU A 273 -18.93 -3.87 -11.83
N ARG A 274 -18.32 -4.97 -11.41
CA ARG A 274 -18.39 -6.24 -12.13
C ARG A 274 -19.81 -6.79 -12.21
N ARG A 275 -20.57 -6.70 -11.12
CA ARG A 275 -21.98 -7.13 -11.10
C ARG A 275 -22.82 -6.27 -12.05
N GLN A 276 -22.61 -4.96 -12.08
CA GLN A 276 -23.29 -4.04 -12.99
C GLN A 276 -22.95 -4.30 -14.46
N ILE A 277 -21.67 -4.50 -14.79
CA ILE A 277 -21.25 -4.84 -16.16
C ILE A 277 -21.88 -6.17 -16.59
N ARG A 278 -21.85 -7.19 -15.74
CA ARG A 278 -22.47 -8.49 -16.05
C ARG A 278 -23.97 -8.34 -16.27
N PHE A 279 -24.67 -7.62 -15.39
CA PHE A 279 -26.10 -7.36 -15.53
C PHE A 279 -26.42 -6.65 -16.85
N ASN A 280 -25.67 -5.60 -17.20
CA ASN A 280 -25.86 -4.88 -18.45
C ASN A 280 -25.58 -5.77 -19.68
N LEU A 281 -24.58 -6.64 -19.61
CA LEU A 281 -24.30 -7.61 -20.68
C LEU A 281 -25.41 -8.65 -20.84
N ASP A 282 -25.97 -9.15 -19.72
CA ASP A 282 -27.07 -10.12 -19.72
C ASP A 282 -28.38 -9.50 -20.23
N CYS A 283 -28.54 -8.18 -20.09
CA CYS A 283 -29.71 -7.42 -20.57
C CYS A 283 -29.65 -7.04 -22.05
N ILE A 284 -28.54 -7.25 -22.76
CA ILE A 284 -28.48 -7.03 -24.21
C ILE A 284 -29.20 -8.22 -24.88
N PRO A 285 -30.40 -8.06 -25.45
CA PRO A 285 -31.09 -9.16 -26.10
C PRO A 285 -30.24 -9.66 -27.28
N ALA A 286 -30.12 -11.00 -27.41
CA ALA A 286 -29.43 -11.66 -28.53
C ALA A 286 -30.11 -11.45 -29.89
N SER A 287 -31.12 -10.59 -29.96
CA SER A 287 -32.06 -10.44 -31.05
C SER A 287 -32.44 -8.97 -31.19
N ASP A 288 -31.51 -8.15 -31.67
CA ASP A 288 -31.80 -7.19 -32.76
C ASP A 288 -30.51 -6.58 -33.32
N PRO A 289 -30.20 -6.77 -34.62
CA PRO A 289 -28.93 -6.36 -35.23
C PRO A 289 -28.80 -4.85 -35.52
N THR A 290 -29.70 -4.01 -35.00
CA THR A 290 -29.81 -2.59 -35.39
C THR A 290 -29.63 -1.58 -34.25
N VAL A 291 -29.46 -2.01 -32.99
CA VAL A 291 -29.27 -1.07 -31.89
C VAL A 291 -27.79 -0.67 -31.78
N ILE A 292 -27.43 0.41 -32.45
CA ILE A 292 -26.16 1.12 -32.26
C ILE A 292 -26.23 1.80 -30.88
N LEU A 293 -25.54 1.23 -29.89
CA LEU A 293 -25.30 1.91 -28.60
C LEU A 293 -24.41 3.15 -28.86
N PRO A 294 -24.62 4.30 -28.19
CA PRO A 294 -23.74 5.44 -28.37
C PRO A 294 -22.35 5.04 -27.91
N VAL A 295 -21.40 5.12 -28.83
CA VAL A 295 -19.99 4.94 -28.53
C VAL A 295 -19.62 6.03 -27.52
N LEU A 296 -19.17 5.61 -26.35
CA LEU A 296 -18.47 6.44 -25.37
C LEU A 296 -17.07 6.75 -25.95
N LEU A 297 -17.05 7.49 -27.06
CA LEU A 297 -15.86 8.06 -27.67
C LEU A 297 -15.68 9.42 -27.02
N GLU A 298 -14.66 9.53 -26.18
CA GLU A 298 -14.00 10.80 -25.91
C GLU A 298 -13.69 11.46 -27.25
N GLY A 299 -14.44 12.52 -27.57
CA GLY A 299 -14.13 13.46 -28.62
C GLY A 299 -13.82 14.81 -27.97
N GLU A 300 -12.54 15.14 -27.91
CA GLU A 300 -12.10 16.54 -27.88
C GLU A 300 -12.83 17.28 -28.99
N THR A 301 -13.55 18.33 -28.62
CA THR A 301 -14.21 19.24 -29.56
C THR A 301 -13.16 20.24 -30.05
N GLU A 302 -12.47 19.89 -31.13
CA GLU A 302 -11.92 20.89 -32.04
C GLU A 302 -13.04 21.38 -32.97
N HIS A 303 -13.19 22.70 -33.02
CA HIS A 303 -14.11 23.43 -33.89
C HIS A 303 -13.80 23.18 -35.37
N PRO A 304 -14.85 23.11 -36.21
CA PRO A 304 -14.76 23.69 -37.53
C PRO A 304 -15.88 24.71 -37.80
N GLU A 305 -15.46 25.78 -38.47
CA GLU A 305 -16.27 26.88 -38.99
C GLU A 305 -17.25 26.39 -40.07
N HIS A 306 -18.47 26.92 -40.05
CA HIS A 306 -19.38 26.96 -41.19
C HIS A 306 -18.92 28.05 -42.18
N PRO A 307 -19.22 27.95 -43.49
CA PRO A 307 -20.48 28.56 -43.95
C PRO A 307 -21.13 27.93 -45.22
N PHE A 308 -22.38 28.37 -45.45
CA PHE A 308 -23.25 28.21 -46.64
C PHE A 308 -23.92 26.84 -46.84
N GLY A 309 -25.23 26.75 -47.13
CA GLY A 309 -26.27 27.77 -47.30
C GLY A 309 -27.62 27.09 -47.58
N SER A 310 -28.71 27.85 -47.36
CA SER A 310 -30.02 27.89 -48.06
C SER A 310 -30.74 26.57 -48.43
N ALA A 311 -32.06 26.41 -48.37
CA ALA A 311 -33.22 27.18 -47.95
C ALA A 311 -34.45 26.27 -48.19
N LEU A 312 -35.46 26.28 -47.31
CA LEU A 312 -36.90 26.25 -47.63
C LEU A 312 -37.68 26.39 -46.31
N LEU A 313 -37.98 27.60 -45.84
CA LEU A 313 -39.23 28.34 -46.11
C LEU A 313 -40.51 27.50 -46.09
N VAL A 314 -41.15 27.46 -44.92
CA VAL A 314 -42.59 27.65 -44.79
C VAL A 314 -42.80 28.72 -43.71
N ALA A 315 -43.14 29.93 -44.14
CA ALA A 315 -43.77 30.98 -43.34
C ALA A 315 -45.29 30.63 -43.21
N GLU A 316 -46.11 31.10 -42.28
CA GLU A 316 -46.15 32.33 -41.48
C GLU A 316 -47.29 32.14 -40.45
N GLN A 317 -47.16 32.49 -39.16
CA GLN A 317 -47.72 33.68 -38.47
C GLN A 317 -47.67 33.34 -36.96
N ALA A 318 -47.41 34.18 -35.96
CA ALA A 318 -47.04 35.58 -35.81
C ALA A 318 -46.34 35.75 -34.43
N HIS A 319 -45.42 36.71 -34.33
CA HIS A 319 -44.76 37.20 -33.09
C HIS A 319 -45.57 38.40 -32.50
N PRO A 320 -45.32 38.96 -31.27
CA PRO A 320 -44.00 39.09 -30.61
C PRO A 320 -43.89 39.05 -29.05
N HIS A 321 -42.62 38.94 -28.61
CA HIS A 321 -41.96 39.23 -27.31
C HIS A 321 -42.34 38.36 -26.08
N GLY A 322 -41.44 37.63 -25.40
CA GLY A 322 -39.99 37.76 -25.12
C GLY A 322 -39.87 37.89 -23.58
N THR A 323 -39.16 37.09 -22.79
CA THR A 323 -37.84 36.44 -22.94
C THR A 323 -37.79 35.13 -22.14
N GLY A 324 -37.55 34.00 -22.81
CA GLY A 324 -37.32 32.70 -22.19
C GLY A 324 -35.91 32.19 -22.48
N THR A 325 -35.15 31.91 -21.42
CA THR A 325 -33.89 31.17 -21.43
C THR A 325 -34.20 29.69 -21.72
N THR A 326 -33.91 29.21 -22.92
CA THR A 326 -33.97 27.77 -23.23
C THR A 326 -32.63 27.11 -22.92
N THR A 327 -32.55 26.48 -21.75
CA THR A 327 -31.59 25.42 -21.46
C THR A 327 -31.85 24.22 -22.38
N PRO A 328 -30.83 23.61 -23.01
CA PRO A 328 -31.01 22.28 -23.59
C PRO A 328 -31.18 21.28 -22.44
N VAL A 329 -32.40 20.75 -22.30
CA VAL A 329 -32.71 19.61 -21.43
C VAL A 329 -32.03 18.39 -22.04
N LEU A 330 -30.90 18.00 -21.47
CA LEU A 330 -30.31 16.69 -21.71
C LEU A 330 -31.22 15.67 -21.01
N CYS A 331 -32.10 15.02 -21.76
CA CYS A 331 -32.87 13.87 -21.28
C CYS A 331 -31.92 12.71 -20.98
N ASN A 332 -31.35 12.69 -19.77
CA ASN A 332 -30.89 11.46 -19.16
C ASN A 332 -32.14 10.62 -18.90
N ARG A 333 -32.38 9.60 -19.73
CA ARG A 333 -33.36 8.56 -19.45
C ARG A 333 -32.86 7.72 -18.27
N VAL A 334 -33.06 8.24 -17.07
CA VAL A 334 -33.06 7.43 -15.86
C VAL A 334 -34.31 6.54 -15.99
N VAL A 335 -34.10 5.24 -16.20
CA VAL A 335 -35.17 4.26 -16.03
C VAL A 335 -35.41 4.16 -14.53
N GLU A 336 -36.21 5.09 -14.02
CA GLU A 336 -36.81 4.98 -12.70
C GLU A 336 -37.93 3.93 -12.85
N MET A 337 -37.68 2.72 -12.36
CA MET A 337 -38.72 1.69 -12.30
C MET A 337 -39.76 2.15 -11.28
N ARG A 338 -40.78 2.85 -11.78
CA ARG A 338 -42.02 3.13 -11.09
C ARG A 338 -42.78 1.80 -11.00
N TYR A 339 -42.93 1.27 -9.79
CA TYR A 339 -43.88 0.20 -9.53
C TYR A 339 -45.28 0.80 -9.69
N GLU A 340 -45.91 0.56 -10.84
CA GLU A 340 -47.36 0.69 -10.97
C GLU A 340 -47.98 -0.59 -10.38
N GLU A 341 -48.63 -0.45 -9.22
CA GLU A 341 -49.65 -1.40 -8.76
C GLU A 341 -50.82 -1.32 -9.74
N ALA A 342 -50.94 -2.31 -10.60
CA ALA A 342 -52.13 -2.56 -11.39
C ALA A 342 -52.63 -3.99 -11.14
N GLU A 343 -53.91 -4.04 -10.84
CA GLU A 343 -54.77 -5.18 -10.53
C GLU A 343 -54.67 -6.36 -11.53
N SER A 344 -55.05 -7.52 -10.99
CA SER A 344 -55.08 -8.84 -11.60
C SER A 344 -55.74 -8.90 -12.99
N ASP A 345 -55.08 -9.55 -13.95
CA ASP A 345 -55.54 -10.87 -14.41
C ASP A 345 -54.54 -11.55 -15.37
N HIS A 346 -54.45 -12.88 -15.23
CA HIS A 346 -53.70 -13.85 -16.04
C HIS A 346 -52.16 -13.79 -16.05
N VAL A 347 -51.56 -14.34 -14.99
CA VAL A 347 -50.12 -14.62 -14.90
C VAL A 347 -49.76 -15.89 -15.69
N ALA A 348 -49.22 -15.71 -16.90
CA ALA A 348 -48.24 -16.65 -17.44
C ALA A 348 -46.93 -16.52 -16.63
N GLN A 349 -46.43 -17.63 -16.10
CA GLN A 349 -45.21 -17.67 -15.30
C GLN A 349 -44.05 -16.96 -16.01
N PRO A 350 -43.41 -15.95 -15.40
CA PRO A 350 -42.15 -15.45 -15.90
C PRO A 350 -41.10 -16.56 -15.69
N SER A 351 -40.66 -17.17 -16.78
CA SER A 351 -39.49 -18.05 -16.74
C SER A 351 -38.34 -17.26 -16.11
N VAL A 352 -37.93 -17.68 -14.91
CA VAL A 352 -36.79 -17.12 -14.20
C VAL A 352 -35.57 -17.34 -15.11
N ARG A 353 -35.19 -16.31 -15.87
CA ARG A 353 -33.95 -16.27 -16.65
C ARG A 353 -32.79 -16.38 -15.66
N ARG A 354 -32.37 -17.62 -15.45
CA ARG A 354 -31.20 -17.98 -14.65
C ARG A 354 -29.98 -17.35 -15.34
N GLY A 355 -29.36 -16.38 -14.67
CA GLY A 355 -28.21 -15.64 -15.18
C GLY A 355 -27.10 -16.58 -15.68
N ALA A 356 -26.45 -16.19 -16.77
CA ALA A 356 -25.47 -17.01 -17.47
C ALA A 356 -24.33 -17.46 -16.54
N SER A 357 -24.05 -18.78 -16.54
CA SER A 357 -22.98 -19.38 -15.75
C SER A 357 -21.60 -18.99 -16.33
N ILE A 358 -20.55 -19.01 -15.51
CA ILE A 358 -19.15 -18.85 -15.96
C ILE A 358 -18.80 -19.86 -17.06
N ASN A 359 -19.44 -21.03 -17.06
CA ASN A 359 -19.27 -22.04 -18.10
C ASN A 359 -19.99 -21.66 -19.42
N ASP A 360 -21.09 -20.90 -19.35
CA ASP A 360 -21.77 -20.36 -20.53
C ASP A 360 -20.94 -19.25 -21.16
N LEU A 361 -20.31 -18.38 -20.35
CA LEU A 361 -19.32 -17.40 -20.83
C LEU A 361 -18.09 -18.05 -21.47
N LYS A 362 -17.65 -19.23 -20.99
CA LYS A 362 -16.56 -20.00 -21.62
C LYS A 362 -17.00 -20.66 -22.94
N ARG A 363 -18.23 -21.17 -23.04
CA ARG A 363 -18.80 -21.68 -24.31
C ARG A 363 -19.03 -20.56 -25.32
N ILE A 364 -19.65 -19.47 -24.89
CA ILE A 364 -19.74 -18.21 -25.63
C ILE A 364 -18.36 -17.53 -25.72
N ALA A 365 -17.25 -18.11 -25.25
CA ALA A 365 -15.87 -17.69 -25.55
C ALA A 365 -15.17 -18.58 -26.60
N ALA A 366 -15.70 -19.76 -26.86
CA ALA A 366 -15.17 -20.78 -27.78
C ALA A 366 -15.86 -20.80 -29.16
N ASP A 367 -17.15 -20.45 -29.27
CA ASP A 367 -17.84 -20.46 -30.57
C ASP A 367 -17.41 -19.31 -31.50
N ARG A 368 -17.39 -19.62 -32.80
CA ARG A 368 -16.72 -18.90 -33.91
C ARG A 368 -17.59 -17.77 -34.53
N PRO A 369 -17.04 -16.93 -35.44
CA PRO A 369 -17.04 -15.49 -35.24
C PRO A 369 -17.67 -14.73 -36.41
N HIS A 370 -18.83 -14.10 -36.24
CA HIS A 370 -19.17 -12.98 -37.11
C HIS A 370 -19.81 -11.85 -36.29
N ARG A 371 -19.12 -10.71 -36.27
CA ARG A 371 -19.54 -9.38 -35.79
C ARG A 371 -19.60 -9.09 -34.28
N GLN A 372 -19.65 -10.08 -33.37
CA GLN A 372 -19.53 -9.82 -31.91
C GLN A 372 -18.10 -9.99 -31.33
N SER A 373 -17.08 -10.21 -32.18
CA SER A 373 -15.71 -10.47 -31.73
C SER A 373 -15.09 -9.28 -30.99
N ALA A 374 -15.29 -8.04 -31.44
CA ALA A 374 -14.70 -6.86 -30.81
C ALA A 374 -15.17 -6.65 -29.36
N TYR A 375 -16.49 -6.77 -29.12
CA TYR A 375 -17.08 -6.67 -27.79
C TYR A 375 -16.61 -7.79 -26.85
N ARG A 376 -16.47 -9.01 -27.36
CA ARG A 376 -15.97 -10.16 -26.61
C ARG A 376 -14.49 -10.01 -26.25
N THR A 377 -13.69 -9.46 -27.16
CA THR A 377 -12.27 -9.16 -26.92
C THR A 377 -12.12 -8.03 -25.91
N GLN A 378 -12.92 -6.97 -26.01
CA GLN A 378 -12.96 -5.87 -25.06
C GLN A 378 -13.40 -6.34 -23.66
N ALA A 379 -14.43 -7.18 -23.58
CA ALA A 379 -14.87 -7.77 -22.31
C ALA A 379 -13.80 -8.70 -21.69
N LYS A 380 -13.10 -9.49 -22.51
CA LYS A 380 -11.97 -10.33 -22.07
C LYS A 380 -10.78 -9.49 -21.59
N GLN A 381 -10.46 -8.39 -22.27
CA GLN A 381 -9.41 -7.45 -21.85
C GLN A 381 -9.77 -6.74 -20.53
N VAL A 382 -11.02 -6.28 -20.38
CA VAL A 382 -11.51 -5.70 -19.12
C VAL A 382 -11.51 -6.73 -17.99
N LEU A 383 -11.83 -7.99 -18.26
CA LEU A 383 -11.76 -9.08 -17.27
C LEU A 383 -10.33 -9.41 -16.86
N ALA A 384 -9.39 -9.44 -17.81
CA ALA A 384 -7.98 -9.70 -17.56
C ALA A 384 -7.34 -8.57 -16.73
N LEU A 385 -7.56 -7.32 -17.14
CA LEU A 385 -7.10 -6.13 -16.43
C LEU A 385 -7.62 -6.11 -14.99
N LYS A 386 -8.90 -6.43 -14.79
CA LYS A 386 -9.51 -6.47 -13.45
C LYS A 386 -9.05 -7.64 -12.59
N LYS A 387 -8.59 -8.75 -13.17
CA LYS A 387 -8.02 -9.87 -12.39
C LYS A 387 -6.68 -9.45 -11.77
N ILE A 388 -5.84 -8.79 -12.55
CA ILE A 388 -4.54 -8.27 -12.11
C ILE A 388 -4.72 -7.28 -10.96
N GLU A 389 -5.72 -6.39 -11.04
CA GLU A 389 -6.06 -5.48 -9.93
C GLU A 389 -6.46 -6.25 -8.66
N LEU A 390 -7.28 -7.30 -8.76
CA LEU A 390 -7.70 -8.08 -7.60
C LEU A 390 -6.51 -8.76 -6.91
N ASP A 391 -5.63 -9.36 -7.69
CA ASP A 391 -4.43 -10.05 -7.18
C ASP A 391 -3.48 -9.06 -6.50
N PHE A 392 -3.34 -7.85 -7.07
CA PHE A 392 -2.60 -6.75 -6.45
C PHE A 392 -3.21 -6.31 -5.11
N LEU A 393 -4.53 -6.07 -5.06
CA LEU A 393 -5.21 -5.69 -3.83
C LEU A 393 -5.08 -6.76 -2.76
N ALA A 394 -5.19 -8.04 -3.12
CA ALA A 394 -5.02 -9.16 -2.19
C ALA A 394 -3.61 -9.19 -1.60
N ALA A 395 -2.57 -8.95 -2.41
CA ALA A 395 -1.19 -8.87 -1.93
C ALA A 395 -0.99 -7.71 -0.95
N VAL A 396 -1.53 -6.53 -1.25
CA VAL A 396 -1.46 -5.36 -0.35
C VAL A 396 -2.20 -5.61 0.96
N ILE A 397 -3.37 -6.26 0.93
CA ILE A 397 -4.11 -6.65 2.14
C ILE A 397 -3.32 -7.66 2.97
N ALA A 398 -2.70 -8.67 2.34
CA ALA A 398 -1.88 -9.66 3.04
C ALA A 398 -0.69 -8.99 3.74
N LEU A 399 0.00 -8.08 3.04
CA LEU A 399 1.11 -7.33 3.61
C LEU A 399 0.64 -6.42 4.76
N ALA A 400 -0.45 -5.67 4.59
CA ALA A 400 -0.99 -4.83 5.65
C ALA A 400 -1.46 -5.65 6.86
N THR A 401 -1.93 -6.88 6.65
CA THR A 401 -2.28 -7.81 7.73
C THR A 401 -1.04 -8.29 8.48
N ALA A 402 0.07 -8.55 7.79
CA ALA A 402 1.35 -8.85 8.42
C ALA A 402 1.85 -7.65 9.26
N CYS A 403 1.79 -6.43 8.71
CA CYS A 403 2.12 -5.20 9.45
C CYS A 403 1.23 -5.01 10.68
N LEU A 404 -0.08 -5.29 10.56
CA LEU A 404 -1.02 -5.24 11.67
C LEU A 404 -0.63 -6.25 12.78
N ALA A 405 -0.32 -7.49 12.40
CA ALA A 405 0.08 -8.52 13.35
C ALA A 405 1.37 -8.16 14.09
N VAL A 406 2.38 -7.65 13.37
CA VAL A 406 3.65 -7.21 13.97
C VAL A 406 3.46 -5.96 14.84
N GLY A 407 2.65 -4.99 14.41
CA GLY A 407 2.31 -3.81 15.20
C GLY A 407 1.59 -4.16 16.51
N LEU A 408 0.61 -5.08 16.45
CA LEU A 408 -0.06 -5.60 17.64
C LEU A 408 0.90 -6.38 18.54
N TRP A 409 1.86 -7.12 17.97
CA TRP A 409 2.86 -7.83 18.76
C TRP A 409 3.81 -6.87 19.50
N LEU A 410 4.26 -5.81 18.83
CA LEU A 410 5.06 -4.72 19.43
C LEU A 410 4.28 -3.99 20.52
N LEU A 411 2.98 -3.75 20.31
CA LEU A 411 2.09 -3.14 21.30
C LEU A 411 1.96 -4.02 22.56
N LEU A 412 1.67 -5.30 22.37
CA LEU A 412 1.37 -6.22 23.48
C LEU A 412 2.62 -6.69 24.22
N SER A 413 3.76 -6.86 23.54
CA SER A 413 4.92 -7.56 24.11
C SER A 413 6.27 -7.08 23.56
N PRO A 414 6.60 -5.79 23.66
CA PRO A 414 7.86 -5.25 23.12
C PRO A 414 9.08 -5.90 23.79
N ARG A 415 9.03 -6.14 25.10
CA ARG A 415 10.14 -6.76 25.86
C ARG A 415 10.45 -8.18 25.41
N MET A 416 9.44 -8.94 24.93
CA MET A 416 9.70 -10.28 24.40
C MET A 416 10.43 -10.22 23.05
N ILE A 417 10.12 -9.21 22.23
CA ILE A 417 10.73 -9.00 20.92
C ILE A 417 12.19 -8.59 21.10
N PHE A 418 12.46 -7.56 21.91
CA PHE A 418 13.82 -7.06 22.12
C PHE A 418 14.67 -7.95 23.04
N GLY A 419 14.05 -8.81 23.85
CA GLY A 419 14.77 -9.71 24.76
C GLY A 419 15.32 -10.98 24.09
N ARG A 420 14.96 -11.27 22.83
CA ARG A 420 15.45 -12.44 22.09
C ARG A 420 15.81 -12.06 20.67
N LEU A 421 17.06 -12.30 20.26
CA LEU A 421 17.53 -11.99 18.91
C LEU A 421 16.64 -12.59 17.82
N SER A 422 16.19 -13.84 17.97
CA SER A 422 15.30 -14.48 17.00
C SER A 422 13.95 -13.79 16.84
N MET A 423 13.39 -13.25 17.93
CA MET A 423 12.12 -12.53 17.89
C MET A 423 12.29 -11.13 17.31
N MET A 424 13.39 -10.46 17.63
CA MET A 424 13.77 -9.19 17.01
C MET A 424 14.00 -9.35 15.50
N GLU A 425 14.77 -10.35 15.09
CA GLU A 425 14.97 -10.67 13.67
C GLU A 425 13.63 -10.95 12.99
N LEU A 426 12.74 -11.73 13.61
CA LEU A 426 11.42 -11.98 13.04
C LEU A 426 10.62 -10.68 12.88
N ALA A 427 10.57 -9.83 13.91
CA ALA A 427 9.82 -8.58 13.86
C ALA A 427 10.33 -7.61 12.76
N TYR A 428 11.65 -7.47 12.61
CA TYR A 428 12.24 -6.51 11.66
C TYR A 428 12.43 -7.08 10.25
N PHE A 429 12.76 -8.36 10.11
CA PHE A 429 13.01 -8.93 8.80
C PHE A 429 11.73 -9.45 8.15
N PHE A 430 10.81 -10.09 8.88
CA PHE A 430 9.65 -10.75 8.26
C PHE A 430 8.83 -9.82 7.38
N VAL A 431 8.49 -8.63 7.90
CA VAL A 431 7.68 -7.67 7.13
C VAL A 431 8.46 -7.10 5.95
N ILE A 432 9.75 -6.83 6.11
CA ILE A 432 10.61 -6.34 5.01
C ILE A 432 10.76 -7.41 3.92
N TRP A 433 10.95 -8.68 4.28
CA TRP A 433 10.93 -9.80 3.33
C TRP A 433 9.63 -9.86 2.57
N MET A 434 8.50 -9.79 3.28
CA MET A 434 7.18 -9.85 2.66
C MET A 434 6.92 -8.66 1.74
N TYR A 435 7.35 -7.47 2.17
CA TYR A 435 7.29 -6.25 1.37
C TYR A 435 8.13 -6.38 0.10
N LEU A 436 9.41 -6.78 0.20
CA LEU A 436 10.33 -6.88 -0.95
C LEU A 436 9.84 -7.94 -1.93
N ILE A 437 9.52 -9.16 -1.46
CA ILE A 437 8.98 -10.22 -2.34
C ILE A 437 7.70 -9.76 -3.03
N GLY A 438 6.78 -9.13 -2.28
CA GLY A 438 5.51 -8.67 -2.83
C GLY A 438 5.68 -7.56 -3.87
N THR A 439 6.56 -6.59 -3.60
CA THR A 439 6.84 -5.48 -4.51
C THR A 439 7.62 -5.92 -5.75
N ASP A 440 8.62 -6.78 -5.59
CA ASP A 440 9.39 -7.36 -6.69
C ASP A 440 8.51 -8.19 -7.62
N ALA A 441 7.64 -9.05 -7.05
CA ALA A 441 6.67 -9.80 -7.82
C ALA A 441 5.71 -8.87 -8.57
N ALA A 442 5.17 -7.86 -7.91
CA ALA A 442 4.26 -6.89 -8.53
C ALA A 442 4.93 -6.11 -9.67
N LEU A 443 6.16 -5.61 -9.49
CA LEU A 443 6.92 -4.92 -10.53
C LEU A 443 7.24 -5.85 -11.70
N THR A 444 7.59 -7.11 -11.43
CA THR A 444 7.83 -8.12 -12.47
C THR A 444 6.58 -8.35 -13.30
N PHE A 445 5.42 -8.53 -12.66
CA PHE A 445 4.15 -8.69 -13.39
C PHE A 445 3.78 -7.44 -14.20
N LEU A 446 3.98 -6.25 -13.64
CA LEU A 446 3.73 -4.99 -14.35
C LEU A 446 4.63 -4.85 -15.59
N LEU A 447 5.91 -5.21 -15.47
CA LEU A 447 6.86 -5.22 -16.57
C LEU A 447 6.47 -6.21 -17.67
N ILE A 448 6.17 -7.46 -17.31
CA ILE A 448 5.75 -8.49 -18.26
C ILE A 448 4.50 -8.02 -19.01
N ASN A 449 3.50 -7.48 -18.30
CA ASN A 449 2.28 -6.98 -18.92
C ASN A 449 2.55 -5.80 -19.87
N SER A 450 3.44 -4.87 -19.52
CA SER A 450 3.82 -3.76 -20.41
C SER A 450 4.52 -4.24 -21.69
N SER A 451 5.35 -5.28 -21.60
CA SER A 451 6.04 -5.86 -22.76
C SER A 451 5.12 -6.70 -23.66
N GLY A 452 4.08 -7.32 -23.10
CA GLY A 452 3.16 -8.18 -23.84
C GLY A 452 2.29 -7.43 -24.85
N ASP A 453 1.91 -6.18 -24.54
CA ASP A 453 1.09 -5.34 -25.42
C ASP A 453 1.80 -4.99 -26.75
N GLU A 454 3.13 -4.92 -26.77
CA GLU A 454 3.89 -4.68 -28.00
C GLU A 454 3.77 -5.86 -28.99
N SER A 455 3.70 -7.09 -28.48
CA SER A 455 3.61 -8.29 -29.33
C SER A 455 2.27 -8.42 -30.08
N GLN A 456 1.21 -7.78 -29.58
CA GLN A 456 -0.11 -7.80 -30.22
C GLN A 456 -0.33 -6.65 -31.22
N THR A 457 0.47 -5.59 -31.15
CA THR A 457 0.39 -4.46 -32.09
C THR A 457 1.36 -4.59 -33.27
N GLY A 458 2.26 -5.58 -33.25
CA GLY A 458 3.22 -5.88 -34.31
C GLY A 458 2.67 -6.63 -35.54
N ALA A 459 1.51 -6.23 -36.06
CA ALA A 459 0.98 -6.74 -37.33
C ALA A 459 0.34 -5.64 -38.20
N VAL A 460 0.86 -4.40 -38.14
CA VAL A 460 0.67 -3.40 -39.20
C VAL A 460 1.91 -2.49 -39.20
N TRP A 461 2.93 -2.89 -39.96
CA TRP A 461 3.92 -1.97 -40.52
C TRP A 461 4.04 -2.28 -42.00
#